data_AF-A0A936TN00-F1
#
_entry.id   AF-A0A936TN00-F1
#
_cell.length_a   1.000
_cell.length_b   1.000
_cell.length_c   1.000
_cell.angle_alpha   90.00
_cell.angle_beta   90.00
_cell.angle_gamma   90.00
#
_symmetry.space_group_name_H-M   'P 1'
#
loop_
_entity.id
_entity.type
_entity.pdbx_description
1 polymer ?
#
loop_
_entity_poly.entity_id
_entity_poly.type
_entity_poly.pdbx_seq_one_letter_code
_entity_poly.pdbx_strand_id
1 'polypeptide(L)'
;MNDKPISVENNDLAFLAQDKIYIQASEWIRMVNTITWAMGTILVPTSAVCVGWAIQYPEYKEFFAIASVFLYSYWIYVSFLYSRSAAKTRNVLIEIETAWGVDDKFALYKMQGQVAKKWYSFRNTRLVSLLFLIVLWAVLLARLHSKNV
;
A
#
# COMPACT_ATOMS: atom_id res chain seq x y z
N MET A 1 -22.87 40.67 31.74
CA MET A 1 -22.04 39.47 31.99
C MET A 1 -22.59 38.38 31.10
N ASN A 2 -21.79 37.96 30.12
CA ASN A 2 -22.18 37.02 29.08
C ASN A 2 -21.74 35.62 29.55
N ASP A 3 -22.54 35.00 30.41
CA ASP A 3 -22.33 33.61 30.82
C ASP A 3 -22.75 32.71 29.67
N LYS A 4 -21.87 32.58 28.66
CA LYS A 4 -22.02 31.47 27.73
C LYS A 4 -21.90 30.18 28.54
N PRO A 5 -22.84 29.23 28.39
CA PRO A 5 -22.77 27.98 29.13
C PRO A 5 -21.45 27.28 28.78
N ILE A 6 -20.65 26.97 29.79
CA ILE A 6 -19.35 26.28 29.70
C ILE A 6 -19.45 24.98 28.87
N SER A 7 -20.65 24.39 28.74
CA SER A 7 -20.92 23.20 27.93
C SER A 7 -20.88 23.45 26.41
N VAL A 8 -21.18 24.66 25.93
CA VAL A 8 -21.22 24.98 24.49
C VAL A 8 -19.80 25.14 23.95
N GLU A 9 -18.93 25.85 24.67
CA GLU A 9 -17.54 26.09 24.28
C GLU A 9 -16.69 24.79 24.29
N ASN A 10 -16.98 23.87 25.21
CA ASN A 10 -16.33 22.56 25.24
C ASN A 10 -16.73 21.65 24.07
N ASN A 11 -17.98 21.75 23.58
CA ASN A 11 -18.44 21.00 22.42
C ASN A 11 -17.81 21.52 21.12
N ASP A 12 -17.66 22.84 20.99
CA ASP A 12 -17.00 23.46 19.84
C ASP A 12 -15.52 23.06 19.76
N LEU A 13 -14.82 23.03 20.89
CA LEU A 13 -13.42 22.58 20.95
C LEU A 13 -13.26 21.09 20.61
N ALA A 14 -14.16 20.23 21.10
CA ALA A 14 -14.16 18.81 20.78
C ALA A 14 -14.42 18.56 19.28
N PHE A 15 -15.35 19.31 18.69
CA PHE A 15 -15.64 19.24 17.26
C PHE A 15 -14.42 19.69 16.42
N LEU A 16 -13.80 20.82 16.76
CA LEU A 16 -12.59 21.31 16.08
C LEU A 16 -11.40 20.34 16.19
N ALA A 17 -11.27 19.63 17.32
CA ALA A 17 -10.26 18.59 17.48
C ALA A 17 -10.53 17.39 16.57
N GLN A 18 -11.77 16.94 16.46
CA GLN A 18 -12.16 15.84 15.57
C GLN A 18 -11.94 16.21 14.09
N ASP A 19 -12.29 17.42 13.67
CA ASP A 19 -12.08 17.89 12.30
C ASP A 19 -10.59 17.89 11.92
N LYS A 20 -9.71 18.37 12.80
CA LYS A 20 -8.26 18.30 12.59
C LYS A 20 -7.75 16.86 12.47
N ILE A 21 -8.23 15.96 13.32
CA ILE A 21 -7.86 14.52 13.25
C ILE A 21 -8.34 13.92 11.93
N TYR A 22 -9.55 14.26 11.50
CA TYR A 22 -10.12 13.78 10.25
C TYR A 22 -9.28 14.20 9.03
N ILE A 23 -8.89 15.48 8.95
CA ILE A 23 -8.04 15.99 7.87
C ILE A 23 -6.68 15.28 7.86
N GLN A 24 -6.02 15.19 9.01
CA GLN A 24 -4.70 14.55 9.12
C GLN A 24 -4.74 13.05 8.77
N ALA A 25 -5.77 12.34 9.23
CA ALA A 25 -5.96 10.93 8.91
C ALA A 25 -6.25 10.71 7.42
N SER A 26 -7.02 11.60 6.78
CA SER A 26 -7.26 11.61 5.33
C SER A 26 -5.95 11.83 4.55
N GLU A 27 -5.18 12.85 4.92
CA GLU A 27 -3.86 13.17 4.34
C GLU A 27 -2.91 11.97 4.44
N TRP A 28 -2.85 11.33 5.61
CA TRP A 28 -2.03 10.14 5.84
C TRP A 28 -2.38 9.00 4.88
N ILE A 29 -3.67 8.68 4.70
CA ILE A 29 -4.09 7.62 3.77
C ILE A 29 -3.69 7.95 2.34
N ARG A 30 -3.83 9.21 1.92
CA ARG A 30 -3.43 9.65 0.57
C ARG A 30 -1.93 9.51 0.38
N MET A 31 -1.13 10.00 1.32
CA MET A 31 0.33 9.89 1.28
C MET A 31 0.78 8.42 1.18
N VAL A 32 0.21 7.56 2.03
CA VAL A 32 0.52 6.12 2.03
C VAL A 32 0.22 5.47 0.67
N ASN A 33 -0.93 5.80 0.07
CA ASN A 33 -1.28 5.30 -1.26
C ASN A 33 -0.30 5.81 -2.33
N THR A 34 0.06 7.10 -2.29
CA THR A 34 1.03 7.70 -3.22
C THR A 34 2.40 7.04 -3.13
N ILE A 35 2.92 6.84 -1.92
CA ILE A 35 4.22 6.16 -1.70
C ILE A 35 4.17 4.74 -2.24
N THR A 36 3.13 3.98 -1.89
CA THR A 36 2.98 2.59 -2.33
C THR A 36 2.90 2.47 -3.85
N TRP A 37 2.20 3.40 -4.51
CA TRP A 37 2.11 3.49 -5.96
C TRP A 37 3.43 3.89 -6.60
N ALA A 38 4.08 4.96 -6.13
CA ALA A 38 5.34 5.44 -6.67
C ALA A 38 6.44 4.37 -6.57
N MET A 39 6.50 3.66 -5.44
CA MET A 39 7.40 2.52 -5.28
C MET A 39 7.06 1.38 -6.25
N GLY A 40 5.77 1.07 -6.42
CA GLY A 40 5.34 0.05 -7.38
C GLY A 40 5.75 0.36 -8.81
N THR A 41 5.60 1.62 -9.24
CA THR A 41 5.96 2.06 -10.60
C THR A 41 7.46 2.04 -10.88
N ILE A 42 8.30 2.04 -9.85
CA ILE A 42 9.76 1.99 -10.00
C ILE A 42 10.25 0.55 -9.81
N LEU A 43 9.97 -0.03 -8.64
CA LEU A 43 10.55 -1.32 -8.23
C LEU A 43 10.07 -2.49 -9.09
N VAL A 44 8.79 -2.50 -9.51
CA VAL A 44 8.25 -3.61 -10.31
C VAL A 44 8.86 -3.63 -11.72
N PRO A 45 8.88 -2.51 -12.48
CA PRO A 45 9.59 -2.48 -13.75
C PRO A 45 11.08 -2.76 -13.62
N THR A 46 11.78 -2.19 -12.63
CA THR A 46 13.22 -2.46 -12.43
C THR A 46 13.45 -3.96 -12.17
N SER A 47 12.61 -4.60 -11.38
CA SER A 47 12.65 -6.06 -11.17
C SER A 47 12.49 -6.84 -12.47
N ALA A 48 11.63 -6.40 -13.39
CA ALA A 48 11.46 -7.03 -14.70
C ALA A 48 12.66 -6.77 -15.63
N VAL A 49 13.25 -5.56 -15.60
CA VAL A 49 14.45 -5.21 -16.37
C VAL A 49 15.63 -6.11 -16.01
N CYS A 50 15.78 -6.50 -14.75
CA CYS A 50 16.81 -7.47 -14.34
C CYS A 50 16.73 -8.79 -15.13
N VAL A 51 15.54 -9.25 -15.51
CA VAL A 51 15.36 -10.44 -16.35
C VAL A 51 15.96 -10.22 -17.73
N GLY A 52 15.70 -9.06 -18.35
CA GLY A 52 16.26 -8.68 -19.64
C GLY A 52 17.78 -8.57 -19.59
N TRP A 53 18.32 -7.91 -18.56
CA TRP A 53 19.77 -7.79 -18.37
C TRP A 53 20.47 -9.12 -18.12
N ALA A 54 19.86 -10.07 -17.41
CA ALA A 54 20.44 -11.40 -17.25
C ALA A 54 20.54 -12.20 -18.55
N ILE A 55 19.69 -11.92 -19.54
CA ILE A 55 19.78 -12.51 -20.87
C ILE A 55 20.93 -11.88 -21.65
N GLN A 56 21.12 -10.56 -21.53
CA GLN A 56 22.17 -9.81 -22.22
C GLN A 56 23.57 -10.03 -21.62
N TYR A 57 23.65 -10.21 -20.30
CA TYR A 57 24.88 -10.37 -19.52
C TYR A 57 24.81 -11.63 -18.65
N PRO A 58 24.93 -12.84 -19.24
CA PRO A 58 24.75 -14.12 -18.54
C PRO A 58 25.72 -14.36 -17.39
N GLU A 59 26.90 -13.72 -17.42
CA GLU A 59 27.93 -13.79 -16.39
C GLU A 59 27.46 -13.22 -15.04
N TYR A 60 26.47 -12.31 -15.03
CA TYR A 60 25.90 -11.71 -13.82
C TYR A 60 24.48 -12.21 -13.50
N LYS A 61 24.04 -13.32 -14.11
CA LYS A 61 22.65 -13.82 -14.00
C LYS A 61 22.18 -14.04 -12.57
N GLU A 62 23.05 -14.52 -11.67
CA GLU A 62 22.70 -14.76 -10.27
C GLU A 62 22.47 -13.46 -9.51
N PHE A 63 23.31 -12.46 -9.75
CA PHE A 63 23.16 -11.13 -9.18
C PHE A 63 21.82 -10.50 -9.61
N PHE A 64 21.49 -10.57 -10.90
CA PHE A 64 20.23 -10.04 -11.41
C PHE A 64 19.01 -10.81 -10.89
N ALA A 65 19.12 -12.13 -10.68
CA ALA A 65 18.06 -12.93 -10.08
C ALA A 65 17.76 -12.47 -8.65
N ILE A 66 18.80 -12.35 -7.82
CA ILE A 66 18.69 -11.89 -6.44
C ILE A 66 18.14 -10.47 -6.39
N ALA A 67 18.68 -9.55 -7.19
CA ALA A 67 18.24 -8.16 -7.25
C ALA A 67 16.77 -8.04 -7.67
N SER A 68 16.34 -8.79 -8.69
CA SER A 68 14.95 -8.82 -9.16
C SER A 68 13.99 -9.25 -8.05
N VAL A 69 14.25 -10.41 -7.44
CA VAL A 69 13.40 -10.96 -6.37
C VAL A 69 13.40 -10.02 -5.15
N PHE A 70 14.55 -9.45 -4.80
CA PHE A 70 14.66 -8.49 -3.70
C PHE A 70 13.81 -7.24 -3.94
N LEU A 71 13.95 -6.58 -5.09
CA LEU A 71 13.19 -5.36 -5.44
C LEU A 71 11.68 -5.60 -5.39
N TYR A 72 11.22 -6.71 -5.98
CA TYR A 72 9.80 -7.06 -5.98
C TYR A 72 9.29 -7.39 -4.56
N SER A 73 10.05 -8.19 -3.80
CA SER A 73 9.70 -8.57 -2.43
C SER A 73 9.68 -7.37 -1.48
N TYR A 74 10.62 -6.44 -1.66
CA TYR A 74 10.67 -5.19 -0.91
C TYR A 74 9.42 -4.33 -1.16
N TRP A 75 8.98 -4.20 -2.41
CA TRP A 75 7.72 -3.54 -2.73
C TRP A 75 6.50 -4.20 -2.06
N ILE A 76 6.42 -5.54 -2.06
CA ILE A 76 5.36 -6.27 -1.37
C ILE A 76 5.38 -5.99 0.13
N TYR A 77 6.55 -6.07 0.74
CA TYR A 77 6.74 -5.83 2.18
C TYR A 77 6.26 -4.44 2.57
N VAL A 78 6.72 -3.42 1.85
CA VAL A 78 6.34 -2.02 2.09
C VAL A 78 4.85 -1.82 1.85
N SER A 79 4.29 -2.38 0.78
CA SER A 79 2.85 -2.37 0.51
C SER A 79 2.06 -2.98 1.67
N PHE A 80 2.53 -4.07 2.27
CA PHE A 80 1.86 -4.73 3.40
C PHE A 80 1.87 -3.85 4.65
N LEU A 81 3.04 -3.31 5.01
CA LEU A 81 3.22 -2.46 6.19
C LEU A 81 2.32 -1.23 6.12
N TYR A 82 2.32 -0.56 4.96
CA TYR A 82 1.51 0.62 4.71
C TYR A 82 0.01 0.32 4.62
N SER A 83 -0.39 -0.78 3.98
CA SER A 83 -1.80 -1.17 3.92
C SER A 83 -2.39 -1.39 5.32
N ARG A 84 -1.61 -1.95 6.25
CA ARG A 84 -2.04 -2.16 7.64
C ARG A 84 -2.22 -0.83 8.38
N SER A 85 -1.31 0.12 8.18
CA SER A 85 -1.43 1.46 8.76
C SER A 85 -2.66 2.20 8.22
N ALA A 86 -2.81 2.26 6.89
CA ALA A 86 -3.96 2.89 6.25
C ALA A 86 -5.30 2.25 6.64
N ALA A 87 -5.34 0.93 6.88
CA ALA A 87 -6.54 0.26 7.38
C ALA A 87 -6.95 0.74 8.79
N LYS A 88 -5.98 0.89 9.70
CA LYS A 88 -6.26 1.43 11.05
C LYS A 88 -6.74 2.87 10.98
N THR A 89 -6.06 3.72 10.22
CA THR A 89 -6.47 5.12 10.04
C THR A 89 -7.86 5.24 9.42
N ARG A 90 -8.22 4.35 8.47
CA ARG A 90 -9.56 4.32 7.89
C ARG A 90 -10.64 3.99 8.91
N ASN A 91 -10.38 3.09 9.86
CA ASN A 91 -11.35 2.78 10.91
C ASN A 91 -11.64 4.02 11.78
N VAL A 92 -10.60 4.79 12.14
CA VAL A 92 -10.77 6.06 12.87
C VAL A 92 -11.63 7.05 12.09
N LEU A 93 -11.40 7.18 10.78
CA LEU A 93 -12.23 8.04 9.92
C LEU A 93 -13.69 7.58 9.87
N ILE A 94 -13.93 6.27 9.78
CA ILE A 94 -15.30 5.71 9.81
C ILE A 94 -15.97 5.97 11.15
N GLU A 95 -15.24 5.86 12.27
CA GLU A 95 -15.76 6.17 13.61
C GLU A 95 -16.15 7.65 13.71
N ILE A 96 -15.34 8.57 13.16
CA ILE A 96 -15.66 10.00 13.10
C ILE A 96 -16.89 10.27 12.22
N GLU A 97 -16.95 9.70 11.00
CA GLU A 97 -18.12 9.84 10.10
C GLU A 97 -19.40 9.32 10.76
N THR A 98 -19.30 8.22 11.51
CA THR A 98 -20.42 7.64 12.26
C THR A 98 -20.85 8.55 13.42
N ALA A 99 -19.89 9.12 14.16
CA ALA A 99 -20.17 10.04 15.26
C ALA A 99 -20.83 11.35 14.79
N TRP A 100 -20.49 11.81 13.57
CA TRP A 100 -21.12 12.97 12.94
C TRP A 100 -22.51 12.67 12.35
N GLY A 101 -22.97 11.42 12.38
CA GLY A 101 -24.28 11.04 11.85
C GLY A 101 -24.37 11.18 10.32
N VAL A 102 -23.24 11.07 9.62
CA VAL A 102 -23.21 11.11 8.15
C VAL A 102 -23.93 9.87 7.62
N ASP A 103 -24.95 10.07 6.77
CA ASP A 103 -25.65 8.96 6.11
C ASP A 103 -24.65 8.11 5.31
N ASP A 104 -24.83 6.80 5.32
CA ASP A 104 -23.95 5.81 4.72
C ASP A 104 -23.68 6.06 3.23
N LYS A 105 -24.61 6.77 2.57
CA LYS A 105 -24.51 7.19 1.16
C LYS A 105 -23.53 8.35 0.92
N PHE A 106 -23.16 9.09 1.97
CA PHE A 106 -22.22 10.21 1.91
C PHE A 106 -20.95 9.95 2.73
N ALA A 107 -20.91 8.88 3.51
CA ALA A 107 -19.74 8.41 4.25
C ALA A 107 -18.66 7.88 3.29
N LEU A 108 -17.73 8.76 2.91
CA LEU A 108 -16.68 8.51 1.92
C LEU A 108 -15.82 7.30 2.32
N TYR A 109 -15.40 7.26 3.58
CA TYR A 109 -14.47 6.23 4.06
C TYR A 109 -15.18 4.91 4.35
N LYS A 110 -16.47 4.95 4.71
CA LYS A 110 -17.32 3.75 4.81
C LYS A 110 -17.50 3.08 3.44
N MET A 111 -17.78 3.84 2.38
CA MET A 111 -17.85 3.32 1.01
C MET A 111 -16.50 2.78 0.52
N GLN A 112 -15.41 3.49 0.79
CA GLN A 112 -14.06 3.02 0.46
C GLN A 112 -13.67 1.76 1.26
N GLY A 113 -14.27 1.50 2.43
CA GLY A 113 -14.12 0.28 3.21
C GLY A 113 -14.55 -0.99 2.46
N GLN A 114 -15.53 -0.90 1.57
CA GLN A 114 -15.89 -2.02 0.69
C GLN A 114 -14.80 -2.31 -0.36
N VAL A 115 -14.09 -1.27 -0.82
CA VAL A 115 -12.90 -1.40 -1.67
C VAL A 115 -11.73 -2.03 -0.89
N ALA A 116 -11.64 -1.83 0.43
CA ALA A 116 -10.62 -2.48 1.26
C ALA A 116 -10.72 -4.01 1.28
N LYS A 117 -11.91 -4.61 1.09
CA LYS A 117 -12.03 -6.06 0.86
C LYS A 117 -11.34 -6.50 -0.45
N LYS A 118 -11.34 -5.64 -1.49
CA LYS A 118 -10.57 -5.89 -2.73
C LYS A 118 -9.06 -5.79 -2.49
N TRP A 119 -8.58 -5.03 -1.50
CA TRP A 119 -7.16 -4.96 -1.15
C TRP A 119 -6.59 -6.30 -0.63
N TYR A 120 -7.41 -7.12 0.04
CA TYR A 120 -7.01 -8.50 0.37
C TYR A 120 -6.79 -9.35 -0.88
N SER A 121 -7.62 -9.16 -1.92
CA SER A 121 -7.41 -9.80 -3.23
C SER A 121 -6.09 -9.35 -3.86
N PHE A 122 -5.79 -8.03 -3.84
CA PHE A 122 -4.52 -7.49 -4.34
C PHE A 122 -3.29 -8.05 -3.60
N ARG A 123 -3.40 -8.32 -2.29
CA ARG A 123 -2.31 -8.98 -1.55
C ARG A 123 -2.02 -10.37 -2.11
N ASN A 124 -3.06 -11.16 -2.35
CA ASN A 124 -2.90 -12.50 -2.90
C ASN A 124 -2.32 -12.43 -4.32
N THR A 125 -2.77 -11.49 -5.16
CA THR A 125 -2.22 -11.26 -6.50
C THR A 125 -0.72 -10.97 -6.44
N ARG A 126 -0.26 -10.07 -5.55
CA ARG A 126 1.16 -9.73 -5.42
C ARG A 126 2.01 -10.94 -5.02
N LEU A 127 1.53 -11.75 -4.08
CA LEU A 127 2.23 -12.97 -3.65
C LEU A 127 2.29 -14.01 -4.78
N VAL A 128 1.19 -14.20 -5.50
CA VAL A 128 1.15 -15.09 -6.67
C VAL A 128 2.10 -14.61 -7.76
N SER A 129 2.16 -13.31 -8.04
CA SER A 129 3.12 -12.73 -8.98
C SER A 129 4.58 -12.92 -8.55
N LEU A 130 4.88 -12.82 -7.24
CA LEU A 130 6.21 -13.13 -6.72
C LEU A 130 6.57 -14.61 -6.94
N LEU A 131 5.63 -15.53 -6.70
CA LEU A 131 5.85 -16.95 -6.97
C LEU A 131 6.12 -17.20 -8.46
N PHE A 132 5.35 -16.58 -9.35
CA PHE A 132 5.61 -16.65 -10.79
C PHE A 132 6.99 -16.10 -11.17
N LEU A 133 7.42 -14.99 -10.57
CA LEU A 133 8.76 -14.42 -10.78
C LEU A 133 9.87 -15.39 -10.34
N ILE A 134 9.71 -16.05 -9.19
CA ILE A 134 10.66 -17.06 -8.69
C ILE A 134 10.74 -18.26 -9.65
N VAL A 135 9.59 -18.77 -10.10
CA VAL A 135 9.53 -19.87 -11.07
C VAL A 135 10.18 -19.48 -12.39
N LEU A 136 9.93 -18.26 -12.88
CA LEU A 136 10.58 -17.72 -14.07
C LEU A 136 12.11 -17.73 -13.94
N TRP A 137 12.64 -17.24 -12.82
CA TRP A 137 14.07 -17.26 -12.55
C TRP A 137 14.65 -18.68 -12.46
N ALA A 138 13.94 -19.63 -11.83
CA ALA A 138 14.37 -21.02 -11.76
C ALA A 138 14.53 -21.63 -13.18
N VAL A 139 13.56 -21.42 -14.06
CA VAL A 139 13.61 -21.89 -15.46
C VAL A 139 14.74 -21.20 -16.24
N LEU A 140 14.90 -19.89 -16.04
CA LEU A 140 15.87 -19.08 -16.78
C LEU A 140 17.31 -19.42 -16.36
N LEU A 141 17.57 -19.60 -15.06
CA LEU A 141 18.86 -20.03 -14.55
C LEU A 141 19.21 -21.45 -15.03
N ALA A 142 18.26 -22.39 -15.02
CA ALA A 142 18.48 -23.73 -15.56
C ALA A 142 18.86 -23.70 -17.05
N ARG A 143 18.14 -22.90 -17.86
CA ARG A 143 18.47 -22.72 -19.29
C ARG A 143 19.84 -22.07 -19.51
N LEU A 144 20.17 -21.02 -18.77
CA LEU A 144 21.44 -20.31 -18.91
C LEU A 144 22.62 -21.14 -18.37
N HIS A 145 22.38 -22.05 -17.43
CA HIS A 145 23.41 -22.98 -16.97
C HIS A 145 23.75 -24.00 -18.06
N SER A 146 22.73 -24.59 -18.70
CA SER A 146 22.91 -25.56 -19.79
C SER A 146 23.62 -25.02 -21.05
N LYS A 147 23.69 -23.70 -21.24
CA LYS A 147 24.41 -23.08 -22.37
C LYS A 147 25.88 -22.78 -22.10
N ASN A 148 26.30 -22.80 -20.84
CA ASN A 148 27.67 -22.50 -20.42
C ASN A 148 28.49 -23.77 -20.12
N VAL A 149 27.88 -24.95 -20.23
CA VAL A 149 28.52 -26.29 -20.18
C VAL A 149 28.62 -26.79 -21.61
#